data_AF-E5BIP1-F1
#
_entry.id   AF-E5BIP1-F1
#
_cell.length_a   1.000
_cell.length_b   1.000
_cell.length_c   1.000
_cell.angle_alpha   90.00
_cell.angle_beta   90.00
_cell.angle_gamma   90.00
#
_symmetry.space_group_name_H-M   'P 1'
#
loop_
_entity.id
_entity.type
_entity.pdbx_description
1 polymer ?
#
loop_
_entity_poly.entity_id
_entity_poly.type
_entity_poly.pdbx_seq_one_letter_code
_entity_poly.pdbx_strand_id
1 'polypeptide(L)' 'EWKKNGKKTAGVIAQEVEKILPQAVQNQGYKSVDYNALVGLCIEINKALLERIERLEKVVEKYGNS' A
#
# COMPACT_ATOMS: atom_id res chain seq x y z
N GLU A 1 -22.54 -1.87 6.44
CA GLU A 1 -22.90 -0.56 5.88
C GLU A 1 -22.36 0.57 6.75
N TRP A 2 -21.40 1.35 6.27
CA TRP A 2 -21.03 2.61 6.93
C TRP A 2 -21.95 3.71 6.41
N LYS A 3 -22.92 4.12 7.24
CA LYS A 3 -23.98 5.08 6.88
C LYS A 3 -23.54 6.52 7.15
N LYS A 4 -23.24 7.26 6.09
CA LYS A 4 -23.63 8.66 5.86
C LYS A 4 -22.99 9.09 4.54
N ASN A 5 -23.82 9.39 3.53
CA ASN A 5 -23.46 9.73 2.15
C ASN A 5 -23.19 8.49 1.30
N GLY A 6 -24.10 8.14 0.39
CA GLY A 6 -24.01 7.00 -0.54
C GLY A 6 -22.89 7.08 -1.58
N LYS A 7 -21.74 7.67 -1.23
CA LYS A 7 -20.50 7.62 -2.00
C LYS A 7 -19.76 6.34 -1.63
N LYS A 8 -19.49 5.48 -2.61
CA LYS A 8 -18.53 4.39 -2.45
C LYS A 8 -17.17 5.01 -2.11
N THR A 9 -16.77 4.92 -0.85
CA THR A 9 -15.43 5.28 -0.43
C THR A 9 -14.55 4.04 -0.53
N ALA A 10 -13.48 4.13 -1.31
CA ALA A 10 -12.38 3.17 -1.23
C ALA A 10 -11.49 3.58 -0.05
N GLY A 11 -11.07 2.61 0.76
CA GLY A 11 -10.28 2.86 1.96
C GLY A 11 -9.73 1.56 2.52
N VAL A 12 -8.99 1.68 3.62
CA VAL A 12 -8.33 0.56 4.30
C VAL A 12 -8.88 0.40 5.71
N ILE A 13 -8.81 -0.83 6.24
CA ILE A 13 -9.27 -1.13 7.59
C ILE A 13 -8.14 -0.82 8.57
N ALA A 14 -8.40 0.06 9.55
CA ALA A 14 -7.37 0.51 10.50
C ALA A 14 -6.70 -0.65 11.26
N GLN A 15 -7.45 -1.69 11.63
CA GLN A 15 -6.95 -2.88 12.31
C GLN A 15 -6.03 -3.74 11.42
N GLU A 16 -6.20 -3.70 10.09
CA GLU A 16 -5.32 -4.41 9.16
C GLU A 16 -4.05 -3.59 8.92
N VAL A 17 -4.19 -2.27 8.76
CA VAL A 17 -3.06 -1.35 8.65
C VAL A 17 -2.19 -1.42 9.90
N GLU A 18 -2.76 -1.47 11.10
CA GLU A 18 -2.02 -1.54 12.37
C GLU A 18 -1.09 -2.75 12.45
N LYS A 19 -1.46 -3.88 11.85
CA LYS A 19 -0.62 -5.10 11.84
C LYS A 19 0.63 -4.95 10.99
N ILE A 20 0.59 -4.09 9.98
CA ILE A 20 1.66 -3.91 8.98
C ILE A 20 2.45 -2.62 9.25
N LEU A 21 1.75 -1.55 9.62
CA LEU A 21 2.26 -0.20 9.80
C LEU A 21 1.59 0.44 11.04
N PRO A 22 1.92 -0.02 12.26
CA PRO A 22 1.29 0.44 13.50
C PRO A 22 1.43 1.96 13.71
N GLN A 23 2.52 2.57 13.25
CA GLN A 23 2.76 4.01 13.31
C GLN A 23 1.80 4.85 12.44
N ALA A 24 1.12 4.22 11.48
CA ALA A 24 0.11 4.88 10.65
C ALA A 24 -1.30 4.80 11.25
N VAL A 25 -1.46 4.26 12.46
CA VAL A 25 -2.75 4.14 13.13
C VAL A 25 -2.73 4.94 14.43
N GLN A 26 -3.71 5.82 14.59
CA GLN A 26 -3.92 6.58 15.82
C GLN A 26 -5.09 5.98 16.60
N ASN A 27 -4.98 5.99 17.93
CA ASN A 27 -6.00 5.48 18.83
C ASN A 27 -6.38 6.56 19.86
N GLN A 28 -7.30 7.45 19.48
CA GLN A 28 -7.84 8.51 20.34
C GLN A 28 -9.34 8.26 20.60
N GLY A 29 -9.66 7.09 21.14
CA GLY A 29 -11.04 6.62 21.39
C GLY A 29 -11.65 5.81 20.24
N TYR A 30 -11.19 6.04 19.00
CA TYR A 30 -11.45 5.17 17.85
C TYR A 30 -10.17 5.00 17.04
N LYS A 31 -9.95 3.81 16.46
CA LYS A 31 -8.81 3.58 15.56
C LYS A 31 -9.04 4.30 14.23
N SER A 32 -8.12 5.18 13.87
CA SER A 32 -8.11 5.90 12.60
C SER A 32 -6.77 5.72 11.89
N VAL A 33 -6.78 5.82 10.56
CA VAL A 33 -5.60 5.65 9.72
C VAL A 33 -5.07 7.03 9.32
N ASP A 34 -3.78 7.26 9.52
CA ASP A 34 -3.04 8.35 8.93
C ASP A 34 -2.70 8.01 7.47
N TYR A 35 -3.49 8.55 6.55
CA TYR A 35 -3.30 8.34 5.12
C TYR A 35 -1.98 8.94 4.60
N ASN A 36 -1.40 9.95 5.26
CA ASN A 36 -0.12 10.52 4.82
C ASN A 36 1.02 9.50 5.01
N ALA A 37 0.99 8.74 6.11
CA ALA A 37 1.95 7.66 6.35
C ALA A 37 1.86 6.55 5.29
N LEU A 38 0.65 6.28 4.77
CA LEU A 38 0.44 5.30 3.70
C LEU A 38 0.98 5.74 2.34
N VAL A 39 0.93 7.03 2.03
CA VAL A 39 1.46 7.55 0.75
C VAL A 39 2.96 7.29 0.63
N GLY A 40 3.73 7.56 1.71
CA GLY A 40 5.16 7.30 1.73
C GLY A 40 5.49 5.82 1.52
N LEU A 41 4.78 4.93 2.23
CA LEU A 41 4.94 3.48 2.06
C LEU A 41 4.57 3.02 0.64
N CYS A 42 3.50 3.56 0.06
CA CYS A 42 3.04 3.21 -1.29
C CYS A 42 4.09 3.58 -2.36
N ILE A 43 4.73 4.75 -2.23
CA ILE A 43 5.82 5.16 -3.13
C ILE A 43 6.98 4.18 -3.05
N GLU A 44 7.38 3.79 -1.83
CA GLU A 44 8.53 2.90 -1.63
C GLU A 44 8.25 1.49 -2.19
N ILE A 45 7.05 0.96 -1.94
CA ILE A 45 6.64 -0.33 -2.51
C ILE A 45 6.62 -0.27 -4.04
N ASN A 46 6.10 0.80 -4.64
CA ASN A 46 6.09 0.95 -6.10
C ASN A 46 7.51 0.97 -6.69
N LYS A 47 8.46 1.67 -6.06
CA LYS A 47 9.87 1.65 -6.50
C LYS A 47 10.46 0.25 -6.41
N ALA A 48 10.28 -0.44 -5.28
CA ALA A 48 10.79 -1.79 -5.09
C ALA A 48 10.18 -2.79 -6.08
N LEU A 49 8.89 -2.63 -6.42
CA LEU A 49 8.21 -3.43 -7.44
C LEU A 49 8.76 -3.14 -8.84
N LEU A 50 8.95 -1.86 -9.20
CA LEU A 50 9.56 -1.46 -10.47
C LEU A 50 10.95 -2.06 -10.64
N GLU A 51 11.83 -1.92 -9.63
CA GLU A 51 13.16 -2.53 -9.70
C GLU A 51 13.11 -4.05 -9.89
N ARG A 52 12.15 -4.72 -9.23
CA ARG A 52 11.99 -6.17 -9.38
C ARG A 52 11.52 -6.54 -10.79
N ILE A 53 10.61 -5.75 -11.37
CA ILE A 53 10.18 -5.91 -12.77
C ILE A 53 11.37 -5.73 -13.71
N GLU A 54 12.13 -4.64 -13.59
CA GLU A 54 13.30 -4.38 -14.44
C GLU A 54 14.35 -5.50 -14.34
N ARG A 55 14.58 -6.04 -13.14
CA ARG A 55 15.47 -7.20 -12.96
C ARG A 55 14.95 -8.44 -13.68
N LEU A 56 13.64 -8.70 -13.59
CA LEU A 56 13.02 -9.83 -14.26
C LEU A 56 13.04 -9.66 -15.78
N GLU A 57 12.77 -8.46 -16.30
CA GLU A 57 12.84 -8.14 -17.72
C GLU A 57 14.25 -8.37 -18.28
N LYS A 58 15.30 -7.94 -17.56
CA LYS A 58 16.70 -8.22 -17.96
C LYS A 58 17.03 -9.70 -18.01
N VAL A 59 16.49 -10.50 -17.07
CA VAL A 59 16.66 -11.96 -17.10
C VAL A 59 15.96 -12.54 -18.32
N VAL A 60 14.72 -12.14 -18.58
CA VAL A 60 13.96 -12.58 -19.76
C VAL A 60 14.67 -12.19 -21.05
N GLU A 61 15.18 -10.97 -21.19
CA GLU A 61 15.90 -10.52 -22.39
C GLU A 61 17.19 -11.32 -22.62
N LYS A 62 17.94 -11.61 -21.55
CA LYS A 62 19.19 -12.37 -21.61
C LYS A 62 19.00 -13.81 -22.08
N TYR A 63 17.92 -14.47 -21.66
CA TYR A 63 17.70 -15.90 -21.92
C TYR A 63 16.60 -16.21 -22.95
N GLY A 64 15.75 -15.24 -23.28
CA GLY A 64 14.66 -15.38 -24.25
C GLY A 64 15.07 -15.09 -25.70
N ASN A 65 16.21 -14.43 -25.91
CA ASN A 65 16.81 -14.19 -27.23
C ASN A 65 17.92 -15.22 -27.59
N SER A 66 18.01 -16.33 -26.85
CA SER A 66 18.94 -17.45 -27.09
C SER A 66 18.23 -18.65 -27.70
#